data_AF-A0A2U0DZ13-F1
#
_entry.id   AF-A0A2U0DZ13-F1
#
_cell.length_a   1.000
_cell.length_b   1.000
_cell.length_c   1.000
_cell.angle_alpha   90.00
_cell.angle_beta   90.00
_cell.angle_gamma   90.00
#
_symmetry.space_group_name_H-M   'P 1'
#
loop_
_entity.id
_entity.type
_entity.pdbx_description
1 polymer ?
#
loop_
_entity_poly.entity_id
_entity_poly.type
_entity_poly.pdbx_seq_one_letter_code
_entity_poly.pdbx_strand_id
1 'polypeptide(L)'
;MKKEDILHIEKLMNFLALHFLKKHHWEDVSKTEWSYIVSELNDLIIQENSENNSKKSSDLLGSNYLYEHLIINKLKKYHQNENAMLSKPNLAKLSTIVKVLGYSSYIDFINSNTESFNFNDLRIDMNNVKPNTALLDRLVGCWYSYNRNLPENPLQAKEDRIWRSATEIYKSETSGEYFVERSGGDRHKYFGKITAYSDYVFIIMNSNTFIRQRHFISRIKDIKEKLKNPEYKLHELHFISTCISFNQEPIALFEIFQKADRKTFISDSISFPIDSDEIPKSIIKQLEDTESNRIDYR
;
A
#
# COMPACT_ATOMS: atom_id res chain seq x y z
N MET A 1 -0.06 -32.34 -15.09
CA MET A 1 0.25 -31.13 -14.29
C MET A 1 0.24 -31.51 -12.82
N LYS A 2 1.02 -30.85 -11.97
CA LYS A 2 0.91 -31.00 -10.51
C LYS A 2 -0.28 -30.18 -9.98
N LYS A 3 -0.76 -30.51 -8.77
CA LYS A 3 -1.81 -29.73 -8.08
C LYS A 3 -1.47 -28.25 -7.97
N GLU A 4 -0.20 -27.95 -7.68
CA GLU A 4 0.33 -26.59 -7.61
C GLU A 4 0.20 -25.82 -8.94
N ASP A 5 0.46 -26.47 -10.08
CA ASP A 5 0.27 -25.85 -11.40
C ASP A 5 -1.21 -25.47 -11.63
N ILE A 6 -2.16 -26.22 -11.07
CA ILE A 6 -3.59 -25.93 -11.19
C ILE A 6 -3.97 -24.73 -10.32
N LEU A 7 -3.50 -24.68 -9.07
CA LEU A 7 -3.70 -23.54 -8.18
C LEU A 7 -3.15 -22.24 -8.79
N HIS A 8 -2.00 -22.32 -9.46
CA HIS A 8 -1.42 -21.18 -10.18
C HIS A 8 -2.27 -20.70 -11.37
N ILE A 9 -2.90 -21.62 -12.10
CA ILE A 9 -3.85 -21.24 -13.16
C ILE A 9 -5.09 -20.63 -12.53
N GLU A 10 -5.69 -21.28 -11.53
CA GLU A 10 -6.90 -20.82 -10.85
C GLU A 10 -6.73 -19.39 -10.32
N LYS A 11 -5.59 -19.11 -9.70
CA LYS A 11 -5.20 -17.79 -9.25
C LYS A 11 -5.10 -16.76 -10.37
N LEU A 12 -4.48 -17.10 -11.49
CA LEU A 12 -4.46 -16.21 -12.67
C LEU A 12 -5.88 -15.93 -13.16
N MET A 13 -6.73 -16.96 -13.20
CA MET A 13 -8.11 -16.81 -13.67
C MET A 13 -8.93 -15.93 -12.71
N ASN A 14 -8.82 -16.12 -11.40
CA ASN A 14 -9.47 -15.27 -10.40
C ASN A 14 -8.95 -13.82 -10.47
N PHE A 15 -7.65 -13.64 -10.67
CA PHE A 15 -7.06 -12.31 -10.86
C PHE A 15 -7.66 -11.60 -12.08
N LEU A 16 -7.74 -12.27 -13.23
CA LEU A 16 -8.32 -11.70 -14.46
C LEU A 16 -9.81 -11.38 -14.28
N ALA A 17 -10.57 -12.28 -13.65
CA ALA A 17 -11.98 -12.08 -13.34
C ALA A 17 -12.19 -10.84 -12.45
N LEU A 18 -11.36 -10.68 -11.43
CA LEU A 18 -11.44 -9.56 -10.51
C LEU A 18 -11.01 -8.25 -11.19
N HIS A 19 -9.92 -8.30 -11.97
CA HIS A 19 -9.34 -7.14 -12.62
C HIS A 19 -10.30 -6.51 -13.62
N PHE A 20 -10.85 -7.31 -14.54
CA PHE A 20 -11.67 -6.83 -15.66
C PHE A 20 -13.16 -6.77 -15.35
N LEU A 21 -13.68 -7.62 -14.45
CA LEU A 21 -15.12 -7.79 -14.24
C LEU A 21 -15.58 -7.63 -12.78
N LYS A 22 -14.65 -7.42 -11.84
CA LYS A 22 -14.92 -7.36 -10.39
C LYS A 22 -15.57 -8.64 -9.83
N LYS A 23 -15.32 -9.80 -10.45
CA LYS A 23 -15.76 -11.12 -9.99
C LYS A 23 -14.62 -11.83 -9.29
N HIS A 24 -14.88 -12.39 -8.11
CA HIS A 24 -13.82 -12.98 -7.27
C HIS A 24 -13.41 -14.40 -7.70
N HIS A 25 -14.32 -15.14 -8.33
CA HIS A 25 -14.11 -16.53 -8.70
C HIS A 25 -14.31 -16.73 -10.20
N TRP A 26 -13.45 -17.54 -10.83
CA TRP A 26 -13.50 -17.82 -12.26
C TRP A 26 -14.78 -18.55 -12.67
N GLU A 27 -15.41 -19.26 -11.74
CA GLU A 27 -16.69 -19.95 -11.90
C GLU A 27 -17.85 -18.99 -12.19
N ASP A 28 -17.77 -17.76 -11.68
CA ASP A 28 -18.81 -16.74 -11.83
C ASP A 28 -18.77 -16.06 -13.20
N VAL A 29 -17.77 -16.36 -14.02
CA VAL A 29 -17.51 -15.69 -15.30
C VAL A 29 -18.00 -16.54 -16.48
N SER A 30 -18.89 -15.96 -17.27
CA SER A 30 -19.47 -16.59 -18.47
C SER A 30 -18.46 -16.68 -19.63
N LYS A 31 -18.74 -17.55 -20.61
CA LYS A 31 -17.90 -17.68 -21.82
C LYS A 31 -17.76 -16.35 -22.56
N THR A 32 -18.83 -15.58 -22.68
CA THR A 32 -18.84 -14.26 -23.35
C THR A 32 -17.98 -13.24 -22.63
N GLU A 33 -18.00 -13.26 -21.30
CA GLU A 33 -17.15 -12.39 -20.47
C GLU A 33 -15.67 -12.80 -20.57
N TRP A 34 -15.36 -14.09 -20.66
CA TRP A 34 -13.99 -14.53 -20.94
C TRP A 34 -13.51 -14.10 -22.33
N SER A 35 -14.37 -14.13 -23.35
CA SER A 35 -14.05 -13.60 -24.68
C SER A 35 -13.79 -12.09 -24.63
N TYR A 36 -14.54 -11.35 -23.81
CA TYR A 36 -14.30 -9.93 -23.57
C TYR A 36 -12.91 -9.69 -22.95
N ILE A 37 -12.56 -10.41 -21.88
CA ILE A 37 -11.22 -10.32 -21.26
C ILE A 37 -10.11 -10.63 -22.29
N VAL A 38 -10.30 -11.61 -23.17
CA VAL A 38 -9.33 -11.91 -24.24
C VAL A 38 -9.17 -10.73 -25.21
N SER A 39 -10.26 -10.02 -25.55
CA SER A 39 -10.21 -8.84 -26.40
C SER A 39 -9.36 -7.74 -25.75
N GLU A 40 -9.65 -7.41 -24.49
CA GLU A 40 -8.91 -6.38 -23.74
C GLU A 40 -7.42 -6.74 -23.61
N LEU A 41 -7.10 -8.00 -23.33
CA LEU A 41 -5.71 -8.46 -23.28
C LEU A 41 -5.02 -8.33 -24.65
N ASN A 42 -5.70 -8.64 -25.74
CA ASN A 42 -5.14 -8.48 -27.08
C ASN A 42 -4.88 -7.01 -27.43
N ASP A 43 -5.77 -6.10 -27.01
CA ASP A 43 -5.57 -4.66 -27.21
C ASP A 43 -4.33 -4.17 -26.45
N LEU A 44 -4.14 -4.62 -25.21
CA LEU A 44 -2.94 -4.33 -24.43
C LEU A 44 -1.67 -4.93 -25.06
N ILE A 45 -1.73 -6.15 -25.60
CA ILE A 45 -0.59 -6.77 -26.31
C ILE A 45 -0.21 -5.95 -27.56
N ILE A 46 -1.20 -5.46 -28.30
CA ILE A 46 -0.97 -4.62 -29.47
C ILE A 46 -0.31 -3.30 -29.05
N GLN A 47 -0.81 -2.67 -27.99
CA GLN A 47 -0.26 -1.42 -27.47
C GLN A 47 1.21 -1.59 -27.03
N GLU A 48 1.52 -2.60 -26.22
CA GLU A 48 2.89 -2.85 -25.73
C GLU A 48 3.89 -3.09 -26.87
N ASN A 49 3.48 -3.82 -27.92
CA ASN A 49 4.35 -4.08 -29.07
C ASN A 49 4.55 -2.84 -29.96
N SER A 50 3.56 -1.95 -30.00
CA SER A 50 3.64 -0.68 -30.74
C SER A 50 4.62 0.29 -30.07
N GLU A 51 4.62 0.36 -28.74
CA GLU A 51 5.52 1.21 -27.96
C GLU A 51 6.98 0.74 -28.04
N ASN A 52 7.20 -0.57 -28.19
CA ASN A 52 8.54 -1.16 -28.27
C ASN A 52 9.14 -1.21 -29.70
N ASN A 53 8.51 -0.59 -30.71
CA ASN A 53 8.95 -0.59 -32.12
C ASN A 53 9.30 -1.99 -32.67
N SER A 54 8.63 -3.04 -32.18
CA SER A 54 8.95 -4.41 -32.58
C SER A 54 8.34 -4.70 -33.96
N LYS A 55 9.17 -5.14 -34.93
CA LYS A 55 8.73 -5.50 -36.29
C LYS A 55 8.06 -6.88 -36.39
N LYS A 56 7.87 -7.59 -35.27
CA LYS A 56 7.22 -8.91 -35.25
C LYS A 56 5.72 -8.73 -35.08
N SER A 57 4.93 -9.48 -35.86
CA SER A 57 3.50 -9.59 -35.67
C SER A 57 3.18 -10.03 -34.23
N SER A 58 2.34 -9.28 -33.52
CA SER A 58 1.88 -9.62 -32.17
C SER A 58 1.29 -11.03 -32.14
N ASP A 59 1.81 -11.91 -31.27
CA ASP A 59 1.23 -13.24 -31.02
C ASP A 59 0.00 -13.08 -30.14
N LEU A 60 -1.16 -12.89 -30.78
CA LEU A 60 -2.43 -12.65 -30.10
C LEU A 60 -3.01 -13.93 -29.48
N LEU A 61 -3.78 -13.73 -28.43
CA LEU A 61 -4.58 -14.77 -27.81
C LEU A 61 -5.79 -15.07 -28.69
N GLY A 62 -6.06 -16.35 -28.93
CA GLY A 62 -7.30 -16.77 -29.57
C GLY A 62 -8.48 -16.49 -28.64
N SER A 63 -9.63 -16.09 -29.20
CA SER A 63 -10.85 -15.72 -28.44
C SER A 63 -11.29 -16.74 -27.38
N ASN A 64 -11.02 -18.02 -27.62
CA ASN A 64 -11.37 -19.12 -26.72
C ASN A 64 -10.22 -19.56 -25.80
N TYR A 65 -9.09 -18.86 -25.77
CA TYR A 65 -7.90 -19.28 -25.03
C TYR A 65 -8.17 -19.41 -23.53
N LEU A 66 -8.68 -18.36 -22.89
CA LEU A 66 -8.96 -18.41 -21.45
C LEU A 66 -10.05 -19.43 -21.13
N TYR A 67 -11.19 -19.37 -21.81
CA TYR A 67 -12.32 -20.24 -21.48
C TYR A 67 -12.08 -21.71 -21.83
N GLU A 68 -11.83 -22.03 -23.10
CA GLU A 68 -11.74 -23.44 -23.50
C GLU A 68 -10.41 -24.06 -23.04
N HIS A 69 -9.29 -23.37 -23.19
CA HIS A 69 -7.98 -23.98 -22.92
C HIS A 69 -7.56 -23.96 -21.46
N LEU A 70 -7.92 -22.93 -20.68
CA LEU A 70 -7.57 -22.84 -19.26
C LEU A 70 -8.74 -23.26 -18.36
N ILE A 71 -9.93 -22.68 -18.53
CA ILE A 71 -11.09 -23.00 -17.67
C ILE A 71 -11.60 -24.42 -17.90
N ILE A 72 -12.08 -24.74 -19.10
CA ILE A 72 -12.71 -26.04 -19.38
C ILE A 72 -11.66 -27.16 -19.29
N ASN A 73 -10.58 -27.03 -20.06
CA ASN A 73 -9.63 -28.12 -20.24
C ASN A 73 -8.64 -28.31 -19.07
N LYS A 74 -8.52 -27.36 -18.14
CA LYS A 74 -7.65 -27.48 -16.95
C LYS A 74 -8.45 -27.43 -15.66
N LEU A 75 -9.05 -26.29 -15.34
CA LEU A 75 -9.68 -26.08 -14.04
C LEU A 75 -10.90 -26.99 -13.85
N LYS A 76 -11.93 -26.87 -14.70
CA LYS A 76 -13.13 -27.72 -14.61
C LYS A 76 -12.80 -29.19 -14.67
N LYS A 77 -11.91 -29.58 -15.58
CA LYS A 77 -11.49 -30.99 -15.72
C LYS A 77 -10.77 -31.52 -14.48
N TYR A 78 -9.97 -30.69 -13.81
CA TYR A 78 -9.34 -31.04 -12.53
C TYR A 78 -10.36 -31.15 -11.40
N HIS A 79 -11.26 -30.16 -11.24
CA HIS A 79 -12.28 -30.19 -10.19
C HIS A 79 -13.30 -31.33 -10.37
N GLN A 80 -13.54 -31.79 -11.60
CA GLN A 80 -14.36 -32.97 -11.86
C GLN A 80 -13.61 -34.28 -11.58
N ASN A 81 -12.29 -34.31 -11.75
CA ASN A 81 -11.45 -35.47 -11.50
C ASN A 81 -10.02 -35.04 -11.19
N GLU A 82 -9.64 -35.03 -9.91
CA GLU A 82 -8.31 -34.62 -9.46
C GLU A 82 -7.18 -35.50 -10.05
N ASN A 83 -7.50 -36.71 -10.50
CA ASN A 83 -6.58 -37.65 -11.15
C ASN A 83 -6.51 -37.50 -12.68
N ALA A 84 -7.19 -36.51 -13.27
CA ALA A 84 -7.17 -36.30 -14.71
C ALA A 84 -5.76 -36.00 -15.22
N MET A 85 -5.36 -36.66 -16.31
CA MET A 85 -4.08 -36.38 -16.97
C MET A 85 -4.18 -35.07 -17.77
N LEU A 86 -3.70 -33.98 -17.18
CA LEU A 86 -3.75 -32.63 -17.77
C LEU A 86 -2.39 -32.23 -18.38
N SER A 87 -2.42 -31.82 -19.65
CA SER A 87 -1.25 -31.23 -20.33
C SER A 87 -0.90 -29.85 -19.76
N LYS A 88 0.39 -29.47 -19.77
CA LYS A 88 0.83 -28.17 -19.26
C LYS A 88 0.30 -27.02 -20.13
N PRO A 89 -0.02 -25.86 -19.53
CA PRO A 89 -0.37 -24.67 -20.30
C PRO A 89 0.87 -24.14 -21.04
N ASN A 90 0.64 -23.33 -22.08
CA ASN A 90 1.73 -22.67 -22.80
C ASN A 90 2.28 -21.52 -21.96
N LEU A 91 3.44 -21.75 -21.33
CA LEU A 91 4.08 -20.78 -20.44
C LEU A 91 4.41 -19.44 -21.14
N ALA A 92 4.73 -19.45 -22.43
CA ALA A 92 4.99 -18.24 -23.18
C ALA A 92 3.73 -17.37 -23.27
N LYS A 93 2.57 -17.99 -23.57
CA LYS A 93 1.29 -17.27 -23.59
C LYS A 93 0.87 -16.76 -22.23
N LEU A 94 1.06 -17.56 -21.17
CA LEU A 94 0.81 -17.11 -19.80
C LEU A 94 1.71 -15.93 -19.41
N SER A 95 2.98 -15.96 -19.83
CA SER A 95 3.93 -14.88 -19.58
C SER A 95 3.55 -13.61 -20.36
N THR A 96 3.10 -13.74 -21.62
CA THR A 96 2.57 -12.61 -22.39
C THR A 96 1.38 -11.96 -21.70
N ILE A 97 0.42 -12.76 -21.21
CA ILE A 97 -0.77 -12.27 -20.50
C ILE A 97 -0.37 -11.43 -19.29
N VAL A 98 0.51 -11.94 -18.43
CA VAL A 98 0.86 -11.19 -17.21
C VAL A 98 1.81 -10.03 -17.49
N LYS A 99 2.56 -10.07 -18.60
CA LYS A 99 3.46 -8.98 -19.00
C LYS A 99 2.72 -7.71 -19.37
N VAL A 100 1.64 -7.85 -20.14
CA VAL A 100 0.75 -6.70 -20.44
C VAL A 100 -0.02 -6.20 -19.23
N LEU A 101 -0.08 -6.99 -18.17
CA LEU A 101 -0.66 -6.59 -16.87
C LEU A 101 0.40 -6.01 -15.91
N GLY A 102 1.64 -5.82 -16.38
CA GLY A 102 2.72 -5.16 -15.63
C GLY A 102 3.69 -6.08 -14.89
N TYR A 103 3.58 -7.40 -15.02
CA TYR A 103 4.51 -8.36 -14.40
C TYR A 103 5.68 -8.70 -15.33
N SER A 104 6.83 -9.09 -14.79
CA SER A 104 7.98 -9.45 -15.64
C SER A 104 7.82 -10.82 -16.32
N SER A 105 7.12 -11.76 -15.69
CA SER A 105 6.87 -13.12 -16.20
C SER A 105 5.72 -13.82 -15.47
N TYR A 106 5.24 -14.96 -15.98
CA TYR A 106 4.22 -15.76 -15.28
C TYR A 106 4.67 -16.22 -13.89
N ILE A 107 5.97 -16.54 -13.72
CA ILE A 107 6.49 -16.95 -12.41
C ILE A 107 6.54 -15.77 -11.44
N ASP A 108 6.92 -14.59 -11.93
CA ASP A 108 6.88 -13.34 -11.15
C ASP A 108 5.46 -13.05 -10.68
N PHE A 109 4.47 -13.11 -11.57
CA PHE A 109 3.05 -12.98 -11.21
C PHE A 109 2.64 -13.94 -10.09
N ILE A 110 3.03 -15.22 -10.18
CA ILE A 110 2.70 -16.20 -9.15
C ILE A 110 3.32 -15.81 -7.81
N ASN A 111 4.61 -15.45 -7.77
CA ASN A 111 5.34 -15.08 -6.56
C ASN A 111 4.82 -13.77 -5.95
N SER A 112 4.52 -12.75 -6.75
CA SER A 112 3.97 -11.47 -6.26
C SER A 112 2.56 -11.60 -5.71
N ASN A 113 1.83 -12.65 -6.10
CA ASN A 113 0.46 -12.85 -5.66
C ASN A 113 0.34 -14.04 -4.68
N THR A 114 1.42 -14.72 -4.27
CA THR A 114 1.32 -15.81 -3.27
C THR A 114 0.94 -15.20 -1.93
N GLU A 115 -0.25 -15.54 -1.43
CA GLU A 115 -0.79 -15.03 -0.17
C GLU A 115 0.11 -15.39 1.02
N SER A 116 1.01 -14.47 1.33
CA SER A 116 1.27 -13.93 2.65
C SER A 116 2.17 -12.74 2.37
N PHE A 117 1.73 -11.53 2.73
CA PHE A 117 2.57 -10.35 2.67
C PHE A 117 3.89 -10.66 3.39
N ASN A 118 4.94 -10.95 2.63
CA ASN A 118 6.26 -11.07 3.20
C ASN A 118 6.65 -9.66 3.59
N PHE A 119 7.09 -9.48 4.83
CA PHE A 119 7.53 -8.18 5.31
C PHE A 119 8.67 -7.59 4.44
N ASN A 120 9.37 -8.45 3.69
CA ASN A 120 10.37 -8.07 2.71
C ASN A 120 9.81 -7.47 1.40
N ASP A 121 8.52 -7.61 1.12
CA ASP A 121 7.85 -7.08 -0.09
C ASP A 121 7.28 -5.66 0.12
N LEU A 122 7.41 -5.09 1.33
CA LEU A 122 7.27 -3.64 1.57
C LEU A 122 8.49 -2.83 1.07
N ARG A 123 9.40 -3.48 0.36
CA ARG A 123 10.41 -2.79 -0.42
C ARG A 123 9.69 -2.19 -1.62
N ILE A 124 9.20 -0.96 -1.47
CA ILE A 124 8.75 -0.13 -2.59
C ILE A 124 9.90 -0.10 -3.58
N ASP A 125 9.80 -0.87 -4.66
CA ASP A 125 10.85 -1.01 -5.67
C ASP A 125 10.82 0.21 -6.59
N MET A 126 11.27 1.34 -6.03
CA MET A 126 11.45 2.62 -6.71
C MET A 126 12.77 2.62 -7.48
N ASN A 127 13.01 1.55 -8.24
CA ASN A 127 14.18 1.45 -9.09
C ASN A 127 14.15 2.63 -10.06
N ASN A 128 15.05 3.58 -9.81
CA ASN A 128 15.37 4.81 -10.54
C ASN A 128 14.96 6.17 -9.91
N VAL A 129 14.32 6.23 -8.73
CA VAL A 129 14.11 7.52 -8.05
C VAL A 129 15.02 7.65 -6.84
N LYS A 130 15.99 8.56 -6.92
CA LYS A 130 16.86 8.88 -5.76
C LYS A 130 16.00 9.44 -4.62
N PRO A 131 16.16 8.94 -3.38
CA PRO A 131 15.52 9.53 -2.21
C PRO A 131 15.84 11.01 -2.10
N ASN A 132 14.86 11.82 -1.71
CA ASN A 132 15.04 13.23 -1.42
C ASN A 132 15.68 13.39 -0.03
N THR A 133 16.99 13.14 0.04
CA THR A 133 17.79 13.22 1.28
C THR A 133 17.77 14.62 1.88
N ALA A 134 17.75 15.67 1.05
CA ALA A 134 17.66 17.05 1.52
C ALA A 134 16.36 17.30 2.29
N LEU A 135 15.23 16.75 1.82
CA LEU A 135 13.98 16.79 2.58
C LEU A 135 14.10 15.96 3.86
N LEU A 136 14.59 14.72 3.78
CA LEU A 136 14.74 13.84 4.94
C LEU A 136 15.60 14.46 6.05
N ASP A 137 16.67 15.16 5.70
CA ASP A 137 17.52 15.89 6.65
C ASP A 137 16.73 17.02 7.37
N ARG A 138 15.78 17.67 6.70
CA ARG A 138 14.87 18.63 7.36
C ARG A 138 13.85 17.98 8.27
N LEU A 139 13.53 16.70 8.05
CA LEU A 139 12.59 15.94 8.87
C LEU A 139 13.21 15.53 10.21
N VAL A 140 14.52 15.29 10.27
CA VAL A 140 15.23 14.90 11.50
C VAL A 140 14.91 15.83 12.67
N GLY A 141 14.59 15.23 13.82
CA GLY A 141 14.23 15.94 15.05
C GLY A 141 13.02 15.33 15.76
N CYS A 142 12.56 16.03 16.79
CA CYS A 142 11.41 15.65 17.60
C CYS A 142 10.11 16.25 17.05
N TRP A 143 9.04 15.49 17.15
CA TRP A 143 7.72 15.83 16.63
C TRP A 143 6.62 15.38 17.59
N TYR A 144 5.57 16.16 17.70
CA TYR A 144 4.30 15.72 18.27
C TYR A 144 3.33 15.37 17.15
N SER A 145 2.80 14.14 17.17
CA SER A 145 1.79 13.67 16.23
C SER A 145 0.42 13.72 16.89
N TYR A 146 -0.50 14.47 16.32
CA TYR A 146 -1.86 14.65 16.80
C TYR A 146 -2.86 13.95 15.91
N ASN A 147 -3.78 13.20 16.50
CA ASN A 147 -4.92 12.62 15.80
C ASN A 147 -6.12 12.50 16.75
N ARG A 148 -7.34 12.48 16.20
CA ARG A 148 -8.52 12.16 17.01
C ARG A 148 -8.50 10.69 17.43
N ASN A 149 -8.92 10.43 18.65
CA ASN A 149 -9.17 9.07 19.10
C ASN A 149 -10.50 8.61 18.48
N LEU A 150 -10.47 7.57 17.64
CA LEU A 150 -11.70 6.93 17.21
C LEU A 150 -12.08 5.87 18.26
N PRO A 151 -13.25 5.96 18.90
CA PRO A 151 -13.66 4.98 19.89
C PRO A 151 -13.84 3.61 19.21
N GLU A 152 -13.40 2.53 19.86
CA GLU A 152 -13.61 1.16 19.39
C GLU A 152 -15.11 0.81 19.29
N ASN A 153 -15.96 1.51 20.05
CA ASN A 153 -17.41 1.42 19.97
C ASN A 153 -18.02 2.83 19.76
N PRO A 154 -18.66 3.11 18.61
CA PRO A 154 -19.33 4.38 18.34
C PRO A 154 -20.38 4.77 19.39
N LEU A 155 -20.99 3.79 20.07
CA LEU A 155 -22.00 4.00 21.11
C LEU A 155 -21.40 4.40 22.47
N GLN A 156 -20.07 4.33 22.62
CA GLN A 156 -19.32 4.78 23.79
C GLN A 156 -18.47 6.03 23.49
N ALA A 157 -18.79 6.77 22.42
CA ALA A 157 -18.18 8.07 22.09
C ALA A 157 -18.52 9.10 23.17
N LYS A 158 -17.87 9.00 24.34
CA LYS A 158 -18.21 9.83 25.49
C LYS A 158 -17.36 11.09 25.63
N GLU A 159 -16.18 11.18 25.02
CA GLU A 159 -15.40 12.43 25.02
C GLU A 159 -14.56 12.53 23.76
N ASP A 160 -14.70 13.64 23.03
CA ASP A 160 -13.80 14.01 21.94
C ASP A 160 -12.41 14.24 22.52
N ARG A 161 -11.47 13.34 22.21
CA ARG A 161 -10.10 13.40 22.71
C ARG A 161 -9.11 13.43 21.56
N ILE A 162 -8.05 14.19 21.76
CA ILE A 162 -6.92 14.27 20.85
C ILE A 162 -5.77 13.48 21.47
N TRP A 163 -5.30 12.49 20.73
CA TRP A 163 -4.12 11.74 21.09
C TRP A 163 -2.89 12.50 20.59
N ARG A 164 -1.97 12.79 21.50
CA ARG A 164 -0.65 13.33 21.18
C ARG A 164 0.40 12.26 21.39
N SER A 165 0.93 11.72 20.29
CA SER A 165 2.10 10.86 20.30
C SER A 165 3.39 11.65 20.23
N ALA A 166 4.43 11.17 20.93
CA ALA A 166 5.77 11.69 20.78
C ALA A 166 6.50 10.88 19.69
N THR A 167 7.10 11.57 18.73
CA THR A 167 7.78 10.97 17.59
C THR A 167 9.18 11.56 17.44
N GLU A 168 10.20 10.72 17.25
CA GLU A 168 11.55 11.14 16.91
C GLU A 168 11.92 10.57 15.55
N ILE A 169 12.41 11.44 14.66
CA ILE A 169 12.97 11.08 13.36
C ILE A 169 14.47 11.32 13.43
N TYR A 170 15.26 10.30 13.08
CA TYR A 170 16.72 10.39 13.13
C TYR A 170 17.35 9.70 11.94
N LYS A 171 18.60 10.09 11.66
CA LYS A 171 19.44 9.47 10.64
C LYS A 171 20.44 8.56 11.35
N SER A 172 20.53 7.32 10.92
CA SER A 172 21.54 6.39 11.39
C SER A 172 22.91 6.81 10.87
N GLU A 173 23.87 6.97 11.77
CA GLU A 173 25.25 7.28 11.41
C GLU A 173 25.94 6.11 10.71
N THR A 174 25.52 4.87 10.99
CA THR A 174 26.15 3.65 10.44
C THR A 174 25.63 3.29 9.06
N SER A 175 24.31 3.38 8.83
CA SER A 175 23.70 3.02 7.55
C SER A 175 23.36 4.22 6.67
N GLY A 176 23.35 5.44 7.22
CA GLY A 176 22.89 6.65 6.52
C GLY A 176 21.38 6.69 6.27
N GLU A 177 20.64 5.67 6.72
CA GLU A 177 19.19 5.56 6.56
C GLU A 177 18.45 6.38 7.63
N TYR A 178 17.18 6.68 7.35
CA TYR A 178 16.34 7.48 8.25
C TYR A 178 15.31 6.59 8.93
N PHE A 179 15.26 6.69 10.25
CA PHE A 179 14.39 5.91 11.10
C PHE A 179 13.43 6.82 11.85
N VAL A 180 12.35 6.21 12.33
CA VAL A 180 11.34 6.87 13.14
C VAL A 180 10.98 6.02 14.34
N GLU A 181 10.85 6.68 15.47
CA GLU A 181 10.36 6.11 16.73
C GLU A 181 9.15 6.89 17.18
N ARG A 182 8.09 6.19 17.57
CA ARG A 182 6.85 6.82 18.05
C ARG A 182 6.35 6.13 19.30
N SER A 183 5.96 6.92 20.30
CA SER A 183 5.24 6.41 21.46
C SER A 183 3.76 6.19 21.14
N GLY A 184 3.21 5.11 21.69
CA GLY A 184 1.79 4.78 21.67
C GLY A 184 1.19 4.80 23.08
N GLY A 185 -0.10 4.46 23.17
CA GLY A 185 -0.77 4.18 24.44
C GLY A 185 -0.11 3.01 25.18
N ASP A 186 -0.31 2.93 26.49
CA ASP A 186 0.16 1.83 27.35
C ASP A 186 1.67 1.55 27.27
N ARG A 187 2.48 2.61 27.16
CA ARG A 187 3.95 2.56 27.02
C ARG A 187 4.43 1.77 25.80
N HIS A 188 3.56 1.58 24.81
CA HIS A 188 3.89 0.93 23.57
C HIS A 188 4.85 1.79 22.74
N LYS A 189 5.78 1.15 22.02
CA LYS A 189 6.68 1.84 21.09
C LYS A 189 6.56 1.26 19.69
N TYR A 190 6.47 2.16 18.72
CA TYR A 190 6.50 1.86 17.30
C TYR A 190 7.86 2.26 16.73
N PHE A 191 8.43 1.40 15.90
CA PHE A 191 9.69 1.63 15.23
C PHE A 191 9.49 1.48 13.74
N GLY A 192 10.13 2.33 12.95
CA GLY A 192 9.89 2.34 11.52
C GLY A 192 11.00 2.99 10.71
N LYS A 193 10.79 2.98 9.41
CA LYS A 193 11.63 3.65 8.43
C LYS A 193 10.85 4.80 7.82
N ILE A 194 11.55 5.91 7.58
CA ILE A 194 11.02 7.04 6.82
C ILE A 194 11.82 7.19 5.54
N THR A 195 11.11 7.46 4.45
CA THR A 195 11.70 7.79 3.16
C THR A 195 10.93 8.92 2.51
N ALA A 196 11.57 9.61 1.58
CA ALA A 196 10.93 10.67 0.82
C ALA A 196 11.41 10.64 -0.62
N TYR A 197 10.50 10.91 -1.55
CA TYR A 197 10.78 10.93 -2.97
C TYR A 197 10.06 12.11 -3.61
N SER A 198 10.80 12.95 -4.34
CA SER A 198 10.30 14.24 -4.80
C SER A 198 9.68 15.04 -3.63
N ASP A 199 8.36 15.21 -3.64
CA ASP A 199 7.53 15.94 -2.68
C ASP A 199 6.72 15.04 -1.75
N TYR A 200 6.89 13.72 -1.84
CA TYR A 200 6.17 12.75 -1.02
C TYR A 200 7.03 12.23 0.12
N VAL A 201 6.42 12.07 1.29
CA VAL A 201 7.02 11.50 2.50
C VAL A 201 6.24 10.26 2.88
N PHE A 202 6.96 9.17 3.13
CA PHE A 202 6.40 7.87 3.48
C PHE A 202 7.01 7.39 4.79
N ILE A 203 6.16 6.92 5.70
CA ILE A 203 6.59 6.30 6.95
C ILE A 203 5.93 4.93 7.06
N ILE A 204 6.73 3.91 7.34
CA ILE A 204 6.25 2.56 7.64
C ILE A 204 6.74 2.20 9.03
N MET A 205 5.82 1.91 9.95
CA MET A 205 6.12 1.61 11.34
C MET A 205 5.50 0.30 11.78
N ASN A 206 6.24 -0.44 12.59
CA ASN A 206 5.79 -1.66 13.25
C ASN A 206 5.67 -1.46 14.74
N SER A 207 4.66 -2.11 15.28
CA SER A 207 4.49 -2.35 16.71
C SER A 207 5.54 -3.34 17.24
N ASN A 208 6.06 -3.10 18.44
CA ASN A 208 6.93 -4.07 19.13
C ASN A 208 6.18 -5.36 19.56
N THR A 209 4.84 -5.38 19.50
CA THR A 209 4.02 -6.58 19.79
C THR A 209 3.53 -7.27 18.51
N PHE A 210 4.02 -6.89 17.33
CA PHE A 210 3.71 -7.49 16.01
C PHE A 210 2.24 -7.46 15.54
N ILE A 211 1.32 -6.92 16.34
CA ILE A 211 -0.13 -6.99 16.06
C ILE A 211 -0.59 -5.88 15.09
N ARG A 212 0.19 -4.80 14.92
CA ARG A 212 -0.22 -3.63 14.12
C ARG A 212 0.92 -3.04 13.31
N GLN A 213 0.63 -2.73 12.05
CA GLN A 213 1.49 -1.93 11.18
C GLN A 213 0.80 -0.59 10.89
N ARG A 214 1.58 0.49 10.90
CA ARG A 214 1.10 1.82 10.53
C ARG A 214 1.84 2.34 9.32
N HIS A 215 1.08 2.85 8.37
CA HIS A 215 1.60 3.52 7.18
C HIS A 215 1.20 4.98 7.23
N PHE A 216 2.10 5.86 6.81
CA PHE A 216 1.83 7.28 6.68
C PHE A 216 2.27 7.76 5.31
N ILE A 217 1.43 8.58 4.68
CA ILE A 217 1.73 9.27 3.44
C ILE A 217 1.44 10.75 3.58
N SER A 218 2.39 11.58 3.16
CA SER A 218 2.25 13.04 3.09
C SER A 218 2.82 13.56 1.79
N ARG A 219 2.37 14.76 1.39
CA ARG A 219 2.89 15.50 0.26
C ARG A 219 3.16 16.95 0.66
N ILE A 220 4.37 17.43 0.40
CA ILE A 220 4.77 18.81 0.68
C ILE A 220 4.89 19.58 -0.63
N LYS A 221 3.88 20.39 -0.95
CA LYS A 221 3.88 21.20 -2.17
C LYS A 221 5.09 22.14 -2.24
N ASP A 222 5.65 22.23 -3.45
CA ASP A 222 6.76 23.12 -3.82
C ASP A 222 8.03 22.94 -2.99
N ILE A 223 8.25 21.74 -2.44
CA ILE A 223 9.39 21.48 -1.55
C ILE A 223 10.73 21.69 -2.26
N LYS A 224 10.82 21.44 -3.57
CA LYS A 224 12.04 21.67 -4.34
C LYS A 224 12.48 23.13 -4.32
N GLU A 225 11.53 24.07 -4.39
CA GLU A 225 11.82 25.50 -4.32
C GLU A 225 12.10 25.92 -2.87
N LYS A 226 11.30 25.45 -1.92
CA LYS A 226 11.49 25.76 -0.49
C LYS A 226 12.85 25.30 0.03
N LEU A 227 13.34 24.15 -0.41
CA LEU A 227 14.65 23.61 -0.02
C LEU A 227 15.83 24.42 -0.58
N LYS A 228 15.64 25.25 -1.62
CA LYS A 228 16.69 26.19 -2.08
C LYS A 228 16.94 27.29 -1.06
N ASN A 229 15.96 27.60 -0.20
CA ASN A 229 16.13 28.56 0.88
C ASN A 229 16.74 27.86 2.12
N PRO A 230 17.98 28.18 2.53
CA PRO A 230 18.59 27.56 3.71
C PRO A 230 17.86 27.89 5.01
N GLU A 231 17.13 29.02 5.07
CA GLU A 231 16.33 29.46 6.23
C GLU A 231 14.94 28.80 6.30
N TYR A 232 14.57 28.00 5.30
CA TYR A 232 13.29 27.31 5.32
C TYR A 232 13.23 26.30 6.47
N LYS A 233 12.24 26.50 7.35
CA LYS A 233 11.95 25.60 8.48
C LYS A 233 10.61 24.93 8.29
N LEU A 234 10.63 23.60 8.39
CA LEU A 234 9.42 22.80 8.37
C LEU A 234 8.94 22.60 9.80
N HIS A 235 7.81 23.22 10.13
CA HIS A 235 7.22 23.20 11.47
C HIS A 235 6.01 22.28 11.61
N GLU A 236 5.35 21.95 10.51
CA GLU A 236 4.13 21.16 10.50
C GLU A 236 4.08 20.27 9.25
N LEU A 237 3.54 19.07 9.40
CA LEU A 237 3.29 18.10 8.34
C LEU A 237 1.95 17.42 8.55
N HIS A 238 1.22 17.22 7.46
CA HIS A 238 -0.07 16.54 7.49
C HIS A 238 0.07 15.18 6.82
N PHE A 239 -0.36 14.14 7.52
CA PHE A 239 -0.31 12.77 7.03
C PHE A 239 -1.72 12.20 6.94
N ILE A 240 -1.94 11.43 5.90
CA ILE A 240 -2.93 10.35 5.95
C ILE A 240 -2.20 9.14 6.50
N SER A 241 -2.70 8.60 7.60
CA SER A 241 -2.19 7.36 8.19
C SER A 241 -3.20 6.24 8.07
N THR A 242 -2.72 5.01 7.93
CA THR A 242 -3.56 3.82 8.00
C THR A 242 -3.01 2.87 9.05
N CYS A 243 -3.89 2.32 9.87
CA CYS A 243 -3.55 1.25 10.80
C CYS A 243 -4.05 -0.07 10.22
N ILE A 244 -3.13 -0.98 9.95
CA ILE A 244 -3.43 -2.32 9.43
C ILE A 244 -3.18 -3.31 10.56
N SER A 245 -4.21 -4.09 10.88
CA SER A 245 -4.21 -5.15 11.90
C SER A 245 -4.81 -6.40 11.27
N PHE A 246 -4.30 -7.58 11.62
CA PHE A 246 -4.77 -8.85 11.03
C PHE A 246 -6.26 -9.13 11.29
N ASN A 247 -6.84 -8.53 12.33
CA ASN A 247 -8.18 -8.86 12.82
C ASN A 247 -9.17 -7.67 12.77
N GLN A 248 -8.78 -6.52 12.19
CA GLN A 248 -9.60 -5.31 12.15
C GLN A 248 -9.54 -4.67 10.77
N GLU A 249 -10.65 -4.11 10.30
CA GLU A 249 -10.67 -3.32 9.08
C GLU A 249 -9.68 -2.15 9.18
N PRO A 250 -8.92 -1.86 8.10
CA PRO A 250 -7.98 -0.77 8.10
C PRO A 250 -8.73 0.56 8.21
N ILE A 251 -8.35 1.35 9.20
CA ILE A 251 -8.89 2.69 9.39
C ILE A 251 -7.85 3.70 8.92
N ALA A 252 -8.30 4.65 8.10
CA ALA A 252 -7.52 5.79 7.69
C ALA A 252 -7.80 7.00 8.60
N LEU A 253 -6.75 7.67 9.04
CA LEU A 253 -6.77 8.79 9.97
C LEU A 253 -6.03 9.98 9.36
N PHE A 254 -6.52 11.18 9.64
CA PHE A 254 -5.74 12.38 9.47
C PHE A 254 -4.85 12.62 10.70
N GLU A 255 -3.54 12.76 10.50
CA GLU A 255 -2.58 13.03 11.56
C GLU A 255 -1.74 14.28 11.26
N ILE A 256 -1.57 15.13 12.27
CA ILE A 256 -0.79 16.36 12.16
C ILE A 256 0.49 16.21 12.98
N PHE A 257 1.63 16.31 12.32
CA PHE A 257 2.96 16.28 12.93
C PHE A 257 3.44 17.71 13.10
N GLN A 258 3.67 18.13 14.34
CA GLN A 258 4.22 19.43 14.68
C GLN A 258 5.63 19.28 15.25
N LYS A 259 6.59 20.04 14.70
CA LYS A 259 7.99 20.03 15.13
C LYS A 259 8.08 20.52 16.57
N ALA A 260 8.77 19.78 17.42
CA ALA A 260 8.97 20.12 18.83
C ALA A 260 10.44 20.50 19.08
N ASP A 261 10.67 21.40 20.03
CA ASP A 261 12.02 21.65 20.55
C ASP A 261 12.45 20.44 21.40
N ARG A 262 13.63 19.89 21.10
CA ARG A 262 14.23 18.76 21.81
C ARG A 262 14.37 19.05 23.31
N LYS A 263 14.60 20.31 23.71
CA LYS A 263 14.76 20.69 25.14
C LYS A 263 13.47 20.53 25.94
N THR A 264 12.31 20.71 25.31
CA THR A 264 10.99 20.66 25.94
C THR A 264 10.18 19.45 25.46
N PHE A 265 10.85 18.49 24.82
CA PHE A 265 10.19 17.33 24.23
C PHE A 265 9.89 16.29 25.31
N ILE A 266 8.63 15.87 25.37
CA ILE A 266 8.12 14.86 26.29
C ILE A 266 7.85 13.59 25.48
N SER A 267 8.58 12.52 25.78
CA SER A 267 8.52 11.24 25.04
C SER A 267 7.22 10.46 25.24
N ASP A 268 6.45 10.78 26.28
CA ASP A 268 5.24 10.04 26.61
C ASP A 268 4.07 10.46 25.72
N SER A 269 3.30 9.47 25.27
CA SER A 269 2.03 9.73 24.60
C SER A 269 0.96 10.08 25.63
N ILE A 270 0.17 11.10 25.34
CA ILE A 270 -0.86 11.59 26.25
C ILE A 270 -2.17 11.79 25.47
N SER A 271 -3.28 11.39 26.08
CA SER A 271 -4.63 11.63 25.58
C SER A 271 -5.22 12.85 26.26
N PHE A 272 -5.42 13.93 25.50
CA PHE A 272 -5.97 15.17 26.02
C PHE A 272 -7.46 15.29 25.69
N PRO A 273 -8.29 15.82 26.60
CA PRO A 273 -9.57 16.41 26.25
C PRO A 273 -9.42 17.45 25.13
N ILE A 274 -10.37 17.54 24.20
CA ILE A 274 -10.28 18.48 23.06
C ILE A 274 -10.19 19.95 23.49
N ASP A 275 -10.74 20.28 24.65
CA ASP A 275 -10.72 21.61 25.28
C ASP A 275 -9.47 21.87 26.15
N SER A 276 -8.48 20.97 26.13
CA SER A 276 -7.25 21.14 26.87
C SER A 276 -6.38 22.27 26.32
N ASP A 277 -5.93 23.18 27.21
CA ASP A 277 -5.00 24.25 26.89
C ASP A 277 -3.60 23.76 26.45
N GLU A 278 -3.31 22.46 26.66
CA GLU A 278 -2.05 21.80 26.25
C GLU A 278 -2.01 21.48 24.76
N ILE A 279 -3.16 21.55 24.07
CA ILE A 279 -3.24 21.33 22.63
C ILE A 279 -3.15 22.69 21.93
N PRO A 280 -2.25 22.87 20.96
CA PRO A 280 -2.20 24.11 20.19
C PRO A 280 -3.53 24.38 19.48
N LYS A 281 -4.03 25.61 19.59
CA LYS A 281 -5.30 26.04 18.96
C LYS A 281 -5.37 25.77 17.46
N SER A 282 -4.22 25.82 16.75
CA SER A 282 -4.14 25.49 15.32
C SER A 282 -4.46 24.01 15.06
N ILE A 283 -4.05 23.11 15.94
CA ILE A 283 -4.31 21.67 15.85
C ILE A 283 -5.80 21.41 16.12
N ILE A 284 -6.37 22.01 17.18
CA ILE A 284 -7.79 21.87 17.50
C ILE A 284 -8.63 22.28 16.29
N LYS A 285 -8.38 23.47 15.73
CA LYS A 285 -9.11 23.99 14.55
C LYS A 285 -9.02 23.06 13.33
N GLN A 286 -7.87 22.44 13.08
CA GLN A 286 -7.71 21.52 11.94
C GLN A 286 -8.38 20.16 12.21
N LEU A 287 -8.49 19.75 13.47
CA LEU A 287 -9.14 18.51 13.88
C LEU A 287 -10.63 18.68 14.21
N GLU A 288 -11.17 19.91 14.27
CA GLU A 288 -12.58 20.20 14.55
C GLU A 288 -13.54 19.56 13.53
N ASP A 289 -13.17 19.48 12.26
CA ASP A 289 -14.01 18.90 11.19
C ASP A 289 -13.93 17.36 11.20
N THR A 290 -14.90 16.72 11.84
CA THR A 290 -14.95 15.25 11.98
C THR A 290 -15.30 14.52 10.69
N GLU A 291 -16.00 15.16 9.76
CA GLU A 291 -16.42 14.53 8.49
C GLU A 291 -15.25 14.48 7.51
N SER A 292 -14.41 15.52 7.45
CA SER A 292 -13.22 15.53 6.58
C SER A 292 -12.08 14.64 7.09
N ASN A 293 -12.05 14.35 8.40
CA ASN A 293 -10.96 13.64 9.07
C ASN A 293 -11.18 12.13 9.18
N ARG A 294 -12.36 11.64 8.77
CA ARG A 294 -12.68 10.21 8.66
C ARG A 294 -12.86 9.87 7.19
N ILE A 295 -11.89 9.15 6.62
CA ILE A 295 -12.05 8.61 5.27
C ILE A 295 -12.98 7.40 5.37
N ASP A 296 -14.25 7.60 5.03
CA ASP A 296 -15.27 6.54 5.03
C ASP A 296 -15.17 5.76 3.72
N TYR A 297 -14.93 4.45 3.80
CA TYR A 297 -14.78 3.54 2.63
C TYR A 297 -16.13 3.09 2.07
N ARG A 298 -17.10 4.00 1.90
CA ARG A 298 -18.38 3.66 1.25
C ARG A 298 -18.24 3.64 -0.27
#